data_AF-A0A8G0KU45-F1
#
_entry.id   AF-A0A8G0KU45-F1
#
_cell.length_a   1.000
_cell.length_b   1.000
_cell.length_c   1.000
_cell.angle_alpha   90.00
_cell.angle_beta   90.00
_cell.angle_gamma   90.00
#
_symmetry.space_group_name_H-M   'P 1'
#
loop_
_entity.id
_entity.type
_entity.pdbx_description
1 polymer ?
#
loop_
_entity_poly.entity_id
_entity_poly.type
_entity_poly.pdbx_seq_one_letter_code
_entity_poly.pdbx_strand_id
1 'polypeptide(L)'
;MFLQETRNNGSFESLTKSFDKQGIWSANELPLKTDGSEPDFPQTNSPVRFTYYDQNTRQATKEFIYELSALTQPRINGNDMNGVSDILEYKKDHFLVIERAFQNENIVKIFDASITTNSTNSFGTKSLKSEKYIPMKKELVLDFNDIKKFLKQTKIDNIEGITFGKNQPNGNRTIIVISDDNFQQFGPQLNQFILFELIEK
;
A
#
# COMPACT_ATOMS: atom_id res chain seq x y z
N MET A 1 -8.66 19.46 -7.79
CA MET A 1 -9.68 18.84 -6.91
C MET A 1 -9.03 17.79 -6.01
N PHE A 2 -8.35 16.77 -6.55
CA PHE A 2 -7.74 15.68 -5.75
C PHE A 2 -6.70 16.16 -4.70
N LEU A 3 -5.72 16.99 -5.09
CA LEU A 3 -4.65 17.49 -4.20
C LEU A 3 -5.10 18.46 -3.08
N GLN A 4 -6.34 18.95 -3.12
CA GLN A 4 -6.82 19.91 -2.09
C GLN A 4 -7.38 19.19 -0.85
N GLU A 5 -7.81 17.93 -1.00
CA GLU A 5 -8.42 17.14 0.07
C GLU A 5 -7.46 16.13 0.70
N THR A 6 -6.21 16.09 0.22
CA THR A 6 -5.17 15.23 0.77
C THR A 6 -4.74 15.71 2.16
N ARG A 7 -4.25 14.76 2.94
CA ARG A 7 -3.63 15.04 4.24
C ARG A 7 -2.18 15.48 4.00
N ASN A 8 -1.61 16.13 5.02
CA ASN A 8 -0.18 16.39 5.00
C ASN A 8 0.54 15.04 5.03
N ASN A 9 1.48 14.80 4.12
CA ASN A 9 2.13 13.50 3.95
C ASN A 9 1.12 12.34 3.89
N GLY A 10 0.22 12.41 2.92
CA GLY A 10 -0.88 11.44 2.79
C GLY A 10 -1.52 11.46 1.40
N SER A 11 -0.77 11.90 0.39
CA SER A 11 -1.22 11.99 -1.01
C SER A 11 -0.84 10.72 -1.78
N PHE A 12 -0.59 10.81 -3.09
CA PHE A 12 -0.07 9.70 -3.87
C PHE A 12 1.30 9.26 -3.35
N GLU A 13 1.39 7.99 -2.98
CA GLU A 13 2.61 7.38 -2.44
C GLU A 13 3.07 6.23 -3.33
N SER A 14 2.10 5.54 -3.94
CA SER A 14 2.34 4.29 -4.64
C SER A 14 1.98 4.40 -6.13
N LEU A 15 2.74 3.70 -6.96
CA LEU A 15 2.54 3.67 -8.41
C LEU A 15 2.98 2.33 -8.98
N THR A 16 2.12 1.68 -9.75
CA THR A 16 2.47 0.45 -10.46
C THR A 16 1.91 0.44 -11.88
N LYS A 17 2.60 -0.24 -12.78
CA LYS A 17 2.10 -0.45 -14.14
C LYS A 17 0.99 -1.50 -14.10
N SER A 18 -0.06 -1.29 -14.89
CA SER A 18 -1.10 -2.30 -14.96
C SER A 18 -0.58 -3.62 -15.52
N PHE A 19 -1.18 -4.73 -15.10
CA PHE A 19 -0.77 -6.08 -15.52
C PHE A 19 -0.73 -6.23 -17.05
N ASP A 20 -1.73 -5.67 -17.74
CA ASP A 20 -1.85 -5.67 -19.20
C ASP A 20 -1.04 -4.57 -19.90
N LYS A 21 -0.34 -3.72 -19.13
CA LYS A 21 0.47 -2.60 -19.58
C LYS A 21 -0.30 -1.49 -20.30
N GLN A 22 -1.62 -1.43 -20.15
CA GLN A 22 -2.50 -0.44 -20.77
C GLN A 22 -2.69 0.83 -19.92
N GLY A 23 -2.12 0.86 -18.72
CA GLY A 23 -2.23 2.00 -17.82
C GLY A 23 -1.33 1.89 -16.60
N ILE A 24 -1.64 2.71 -15.61
CA ILE A 24 -0.98 2.74 -14.31
C ILE A 24 -2.04 2.78 -13.20
N TRP A 25 -1.74 2.13 -12.10
CA TRP A 25 -2.47 2.26 -10.84
C TRP A 25 -1.67 3.14 -9.89
N SER A 26 -2.36 4.02 -9.17
CA SER A 26 -1.78 4.76 -8.05
C SER A 26 -2.70 4.67 -6.84
N ALA A 27 -2.12 4.70 -5.64
CA ALA A 27 -2.84 4.72 -4.38
C ALA A 27 -2.37 5.89 -3.51
N ASN A 28 -3.29 6.38 -2.69
CA ASN A 28 -2.96 7.33 -1.64
C ASN A 28 -2.39 6.60 -0.42
N GLU A 29 -1.43 7.21 0.28
CA GLU A 29 -0.95 6.69 1.57
C GLU A 29 -2.07 6.67 2.61
N LEU A 30 -2.83 7.78 2.70
CA LEU A 30 -3.87 8.01 3.70
C LEU A 30 -5.22 8.37 3.06
N PRO A 31 -6.34 8.17 3.81
CA PRO A 31 -7.66 8.59 3.35
C PRO A 31 -7.72 10.08 3.08
N LEU A 32 -8.40 10.48 2.01
CA LEU A 32 -8.74 11.89 1.80
C LEU A 32 -9.58 12.40 2.99
N LYS A 33 -9.44 13.68 3.34
CA LYS A 33 -10.21 14.29 4.46
C LYS A 33 -11.73 14.16 4.27
N THR A 34 -12.15 14.18 3.00
CA THR A 34 -13.54 13.99 2.57
C THR A 34 -14.02 12.55 2.64
N ASP A 35 -13.13 11.57 2.66
CA ASP A 35 -13.48 10.15 2.60
C ASP A 35 -13.52 9.47 3.96
N GLY A 36 -12.57 9.79 4.85
CA GLY A 36 -12.47 9.09 6.13
C GLY A 36 -11.44 9.69 7.08
N SER A 37 -11.34 9.09 8.26
CA SER A 37 -10.28 9.36 9.23
C SER A 37 -9.02 8.55 8.93
N GLU A 38 -7.88 9.03 9.41
CA GLU A 38 -6.66 8.22 9.46
C GLU A 38 -6.86 6.96 10.32
N PRO A 39 -6.06 5.90 10.12
CA PRO A 39 -6.14 4.71 10.94
C PRO A 39 -5.97 5.00 12.43
N ASP A 40 -6.81 4.36 13.24
CA ASP A 40 -6.76 4.41 14.70
C ASP A 40 -6.87 3.00 15.32
N PHE A 41 -6.64 2.91 16.64
CA PHE A 41 -6.74 1.68 17.43
C PHE A 41 -8.10 1.57 18.13
N PRO A 42 -8.65 0.36 18.35
CA PRO A 42 -8.21 -0.94 17.81
C PRO A 42 -8.84 -1.27 16.45
N GLN A 43 -9.73 -0.40 15.98
CA GLN A 43 -10.48 -0.55 14.75
C GLN A 43 -10.44 0.75 13.99
N THR A 44 -10.57 0.66 12.67
CA THR A 44 -10.62 1.83 11.83
C THR A 44 -11.59 1.64 10.67
N ASN A 45 -12.01 2.77 10.11
CA ASN A 45 -12.65 2.87 8.81
C ASN A 45 -11.88 3.93 8.03
N SER A 46 -10.87 3.48 7.29
CA SER A 46 -9.83 4.32 6.70
C SER A 46 -9.67 3.97 5.23
N PRO A 47 -10.63 4.40 4.39
CA PRO A 47 -10.63 4.10 2.96
C PRO A 47 -9.59 4.93 2.23
N VAL A 48 -8.72 4.27 1.48
CA VAL A 48 -7.87 4.88 0.44
C VAL A 48 -8.36 4.48 -0.94
N ARG A 49 -8.04 5.31 -1.94
CA ARG A 49 -8.48 5.13 -3.32
C ARG A 49 -7.33 4.60 -4.17
N PHE A 50 -7.60 3.51 -4.89
CA PHE A 50 -6.75 2.95 -5.93
C PHE A 50 -7.27 3.43 -7.27
N THR A 51 -6.56 4.35 -7.91
CA THR A 51 -7.00 5.02 -9.14
C THR A 51 -6.24 4.48 -10.35
N TYR A 52 -6.97 4.05 -11.37
CA TYR A 52 -6.40 3.64 -12.65
C TYR A 52 -6.39 4.80 -13.64
N TYR A 53 -5.25 5.03 -14.25
CA TYR A 53 -5.06 5.97 -15.35
C TYR A 53 -4.77 5.21 -16.64
N ASP A 54 -5.60 5.44 -17.66
CA ASP A 54 -5.44 4.85 -18.99
C ASP A 54 -4.27 5.50 -19.73
N GLN A 55 -3.38 4.69 -20.31
CA GLN A 55 -2.15 5.19 -20.94
C GLN A 55 -2.44 6.02 -22.20
N ASN A 56 -3.49 5.70 -22.95
CA ASN A 56 -3.79 6.36 -24.23
C ASN A 56 -4.43 7.73 -24.01
N THR A 57 -5.45 7.79 -23.16
CA THR A 57 -6.20 9.01 -22.82
C THR A 57 -5.50 9.87 -21.78
N ARG A 58 -4.60 9.27 -20.97
CA ARG A 58 -3.92 9.89 -19.82
C ARG A 58 -4.89 10.41 -18.76
N GLN A 59 -6.07 9.80 -18.68
CA GLN A 59 -7.12 10.17 -17.75
C GLN A 59 -7.36 9.03 -16.77
N ALA A 60 -7.78 9.40 -15.56
CA ALA A 60 -8.32 8.43 -14.63
C ALA A 60 -9.64 7.88 -15.19
N THR A 61 -9.83 6.56 -15.14
CA THR A 61 -11.05 5.93 -15.69
C THR A 61 -11.77 5.03 -14.70
N LYS A 62 -11.09 4.58 -13.64
CA LYS A 62 -11.62 3.71 -12.61
C LYS A 62 -10.96 4.03 -11.28
N GLU A 63 -11.69 3.78 -10.21
CA GLU A 63 -11.19 3.96 -8.85
C GLU A 63 -11.84 2.94 -7.93
N PHE A 64 -11.06 2.29 -7.08
CA PHE A 64 -11.56 1.27 -6.14
C PHE A 64 -11.09 1.59 -4.72
N ILE A 65 -11.89 1.18 -3.73
CA ILE A 65 -11.63 1.49 -2.33
C ILE A 65 -10.84 0.35 -1.68
N TYR A 66 -9.74 0.69 -1.01
CA TYR A 66 -8.97 -0.22 -0.16
C TYR A 66 -9.03 0.26 1.29
N GLU A 67 -9.26 -0.63 2.25
CA GLU A 67 -9.33 -0.29 3.67
C GLU A 67 -8.01 -0.55 4.39
N LEU A 68 -7.42 0.50 4.95
CA LEU A 68 -6.21 0.40 5.76
C LEU A 68 -6.44 -0.39 7.05
N SER A 69 -5.38 -1.04 7.54
CA SER A 69 -5.45 -1.70 8.85
C SER A 69 -5.41 -0.68 9.99
N ALA A 70 -6.07 -1.03 11.10
CA ALA A 70 -5.95 -0.29 12.36
C ALA A 70 -4.51 -0.27 12.87
N LEU A 71 -4.20 0.70 13.74
CA LEU A 71 -2.96 0.71 14.51
C LEU A 71 -2.87 -0.51 15.43
N THR A 72 -1.67 -0.98 15.75
CA THR A 72 -1.48 -2.15 16.62
C THR A 72 -1.59 -1.82 18.09
N GLN A 73 -1.42 -0.55 18.44
CA GLN A 73 -1.55 -0.02 19.81
C GLN A 73 -2.15 1.39 19.80
N PRO A 74 -2.70 1.88 20.92
CA PRO A 74 -3.21 3.25 21.01
C PRO A 74 -2.17 4.30 20.58
N ARG A 75 -2.64 5.38 19.96
CA ARG A 75 -1.79 6.51 19.56
C ARG A 75 -1.21 7.18 20.82
N ILE A 76 0.12 7.19 20.93
CA ILE A 76 0.85 7.87 22.00
C ILE A 76 1.49 9.14 21.46
N ASN A 77 1.97 9.10 20.21
CA ASN A 77 2.66 10.21 19.56
C ASN A 77 1.86 10.73 18.34
N GLY A 78 2.09 11.99 17.98
CA GLY A 78 1.46 12.59 16.80
C GLY A 78 1.82 11.89 15.48
N ASN A 79 2.97 11.23 15.44
CA ASN A 79 3.51 10.57 14.24
C ASN A 79 3.05 9.10 14.11
N ASP A 80 2.29 8.57 15.06
CA ASP A 80 1.80 7.20 14.95
C ASP A 80 0.81 7.12 13.79
N MET A 81 1.14 6.41 12.71
CA MET A 81 0.26 6.26 11.56
C MET A 81 0.45 4.89 10.91
N ASN A 82 -0.53 4.48 10.10
CA ASN A 82 -0.43 3.38 9.15
C ASN A 82 -0.93 3.88 7.79
N GLY A 83 -0.23 3.54 6.73
CA GLY A 83 -0.57 3.97 5.38
C GLY A 83 -0.10 2.99 4.31
N VAL A 84 -0.60 3.16 3.09
CA VAL A 84 -0.08 2.45 1.92
C VAL A 84 1.25 3.09 1.54
N SER A 85 2.32 2.32 1.56
CA SER A 85 3.64 2.79 1.13
C SER A 85 3.90 2.47 -0.34
N ASP A 86 3.65 1.23 -0.78
CA ASP A 86 3.72 0.89 -2.21
C ASP A 86 2.75 -0.22 -2.61
N ILE A 87 2.50 -0.34 -3.92
CA ILE A 87 1.60 -1.35 -4.51
C ILE A 87 2.25 -2.02 -5.74
N LEU A 88 1.91 -3.29 -5.98
CA LEU A 88 2.30 -4.02 -7.20
C LEU A 88 1.13 -4.84 -7.73
N GLU A 89 0.62 -4.52 -8.93
CA GLU A 89 -0.37 -5.35 -9.60
C GLU A 89 0.31 -6.59 -10.16
N TYR A 90 0.19 -7.72 -9.47
CA TYR A 90 0.88 -8.94 -9.87
C TYR A 90 0.06 -9.81 -10.81
N LYS A 91 -1.26 -9.74 -10.72
CA LYS A 91 -2.19 -10.37 -11.64
C LYS A 91 -3.30 -9.36 -11.89
N LYS A 92 -3.97 -9.45 -13.05
CA LYS A 92 -5.10 -8.55 -13.34
C LYS A 92 -6.02 -8.43 -12.14
N ASP A 93 -6.24 -7.20 -11.67
CA ASP A 93 -7.11 -6.84 -10.55
C ASP A 93 -6.66 -7.37 -9.17
N HIS A 94 -5.42 -7.86 -9.05
CA HIS A 94 -4.80 -8.37 -7.81
C HIS A 94 -3.49 -7.64 -7.51
N PHE A 95 -3.35 -7.15 -6.29
CA PHE A 95 -2.29 -6.27 -5.85
C PHE A 95 -1.59 -6.83 -4.62
N LEU A 96 -0.27 -6.74 -4.59
CA LEU A 96 0.45 -6.75 -3.33
C LEU A 96 0.51 -5.32 -2.83
N VAL A 97 0.03 -5.10 -1.61
CA VAL A 97 -0.06 -3.78 -0.97
C VAL A 97 0.83 -3.79 0.26
N ILE A 98 1.81 -2.90 0.30
CA ILE A 98 2.64 -2.69 1.48
C ILE A 98 1.95 -1.66 2.37
N GLU A 99 1.52 -2.10 3.54
CA GLU A 99 1.17 -1.19 4.63
C GLU A 99 2.35 -1.04 5.57
N ARG A 100 2.71 0.22 5.82
CA ARG A 100 3.77 0.58 6.76
C ARG A 100 3.16 1.47 7.83
N ALA A 101 3.30 1.02 9.06
CA ALA A 101 2.99 1.80 10.24
C ALA A 101 4.26 2.19 10.99
N PHE A 102 4.22 3.35 11.64
CA PHE A 102 5.26 3.76 12.59
C PHE A 102 4.61 3.92 13.97
N GLN A 103 5.03 3.12 14.96
CA GLN A 103 4.61 3.28 16.36
C GLN A 103 5.80 2.99 17.29
N ASN A 104 6.69 3.97 17.45
CA ASN A 104 8.05 3.87 18.00
C ASN A 104 9.03 3.04 17.14
N GLU A 105 8.54 2.01 16.45
CA GLU A 105 9.28 1.26 15.42
C GLU A 105 8.42 1.08 14.16
N ASN A 106 9.05 0.71 13.05
CA ASN A 106 8.34 0.36 11.82
C ASN A 106 7.67 -1.01 11.96
N ILE A 107 6.41 -1.06 11.56
CA ILE A 107 5.61 -2.28 11.44
C ILE A 107 5.21 -2.37 9.97
N VAL A 108 5.62 -3.44 9.30
CA VAL A 108 5.40 -3.60 7.85
C VAL A 108 4.65 -4.89 7.59
N LYS A 109 3.61 -4.80 6.76
CA LYS A 109 2.80 -5.95 6.32
C LYS A 109 2.59 -5.86 4.81
N ILE A 110 2.57 -7.03 4.15
CA ILE A 110 2.14 -7.16 2.76
C ILE A 110 0.80 -7.86 2.74
N PHE A 111 -0.16 -7.26 2.04
CA PHE A 111 -1.48 -7.81 1.82
C PHE A 111 -1.68 -8.17 0.34
N ASP A 112 -2.40 -9.25 0.08
CA ASP A 112 -3.03 -9.49 -1.22
C ASP A 112 -4.38 -8.78 -1.22
N ALA A 113 -4.53 -7.83 -2.13
CA ALA A 113 -5.76 -7.08 -2.31
C ALA A 113 -6.34 -7.36 -3.69
N SER A 114 -7.66 -7.58 -3.80
CA SER A 114 -8.29 -7.86 -5.10
C SER A 114 -9.58 -7.09 -5.32
N ILE A 115 -9.73 -6.58 -6.55
CA ILE A 115 -10.98 -6.03 -7.05
C ILE A 115 -11.84 -7.21 -7.50
N THR A 116 -13.03 -7.34 -6.92
CA THR A 116 -13.99 -8.37 -7.29
C THR A 116 -15.16 -7.78 -8.07
N THR A 117 -16.02 -8.63 -8.62
CA THR A 117 -17.27 -8.20 -9.28
C THR A 117 -18.19 -7.38 -8.37
N ASN A 118 -18.04 -7.51 -7.05
CA ASN A 118 -18.85 -6.79 -6.07
C ASN A 118 -18.17 -5.52 -5.56
N SER A 119 -16.87 -5.33 -5.83
CA SER A 119 -16.14 -4.15 -5.37
C SER A 119 -16.66 -2.89 -6.06
N THR A 120 -16.89 -1.83 -5.28
CA THR A 120 -17.45 -0.59 -5.79
C THR A 120 -16.42 0.21 -6.57
N ASN A 121 -16.75 0.58 -7.81
CA ASN A 121 -15.99 1.59 -8.56
C ASN A 121 -16.44 2.99 -8.10
N SER A 122 -15.60 3.70 -7.36
CA SER A 122 -15.85 5.04 -6.82
C SER A 122 -15.47 6.18 -7.75
N PHE A 123 -15.14 5.89 -9.02
CA PHE A 123 -14.73 6.94 -9.95
C PHE A 123 -15.81 8.01 -10.11
N GLY A 124 -15.44 9.27 -9.86
CA GLY A 124 -16.37 10.42 -9.88
C GLY A 124 -17.09 10.68 -8.55
N THR A 125 -16.99 9.78 -7.57
CA THR A 125 -17.53 9.98 -6.22
C THR A 125 -16.71 11.01 -5.47
N LYS A 126 -17.36 12.09 -5.00
CA LYS A 126 -16.67 13.21 -4.33
C LYS A 126 -16.26 12.89 -2.88
N SER A 127 -17.00 12.04 -2.19
CA SER A 127 -16.78 11.69 -0.79
C SER A 127 -17.31 10.29 -0.52
N LEU A 128 -16.54 9.50 0.24
CA LEU A 128 -16.96 8.16 0.66
C LEU A 128 -17.76 8.14 1.99
N LYS A 129 -17.80 9.26 2.75
CA LYS A 129 -18.45 9.28 4.09
C LYS A 129 -19.96 9.03 4.07
N SER A 130 -20.64 9.45 3.01
CA SER A 130 -22.10 9.32 2.86
C SER A 130 -22.51 8.16 1.98
N GLU A 131 -21.55 7.43 1.42
CA GLU A 131 -21.80 6.41 0.40
C GLU A 131 -21.67 5.01 1.00
N LYS A 132 -22.53 4.10 0.56
CA LYS A 132 -22.32 2.67 0.80
C LYS A 132 -21.42 2.13 -0.30
N TYR A 133 -20.30 1.55 0.08
CA TYR A 133 -19.37 0.92 -0.85
C TYR A 133 -18.94 -0.47 -0.34
N ILE A 134 -18.49 -1.30 -1.26
CA ILE A 134 -17.85 -2.58 -0.99
C ILE A 134 -16.37 -2.40 -1.35
N PRO A 135 -15.45 -2.44 -0.38
CA PRO A 135 -14.03 -2.29 -0.67
C PRO A 135 -13.48 -3.51 -1.43
N MET A 136 -12.23 -3.39 -1.87
CA MET A 136 -11.43 -4.52 -2.33
C MET A 136 -11.36 -5.60 -1.24
N LYS A 137 -11.27 -6.86 -1.65
CA LYS A 137 -10.88 -7.92 -0.72
C LYS A 137 -9.44 -7.71 -0.30
N LYS A 138 -9.10 -8.08 0.93
CA LYS A 138 -7.79 -7.89 1.54
C LYS A 138 -7.45 -9.08 2.42
N GLU A 139 -6.30 -9.68 2.19
CA GLU A 139 -5.79 -10.84 2.94
C GLU A 139 -4.31 -10.62 3.30
N LEU A 140 -3.92 -10.91 4.56
CA LEU A 140 -2.52 -10.78 4.98
C LEU A 140 -1.68 -11.89 4.33
N VAL A 141 -0.62 -11.49 3.63
CA VAL A 141 0.33 -12.43 3.00
C VAL A 141 1.61 -12.57 3.82
N LEU A 142 2.12 -11.46 4.37
CA LEU A 142 3.36 -11.44 5.14
C LEU A 142 3.31 -10.36 6.22
N ASP A 143 3.61 -10.74 7.46
CA ASP A 143 4.02 -9.82 8.52
C ASP A 143 5.56 -9.81 8.60
N PHE A 144 6.19 -8.64 8.51
CA PHE A 144 7.65 -8.55 8.55
C PHE A 144 8.23 -8.99 9.89
N ASN A 145 7.43 -9.01 10.97
CA ASN A 145 7.87 -9.58 12.24
C ASN A 145 8.24 -11.07 12.11
N ASP A 146 7.55 -11.83 11.26
CA ASP A 146 7.80 -13.26 11.07
C ASP A 146 9.15 -13.54 10.41
N ILE A 147 9.67 -12.56 9.66
CA ILE A 147 10.96 -12.64 8.97
C ILE A 147 12.02 -11.73 9.59
N LYS A 148 11.73 -11.03 10.69
CA LYS A 148 12.63 -10.02 11.30
C LYS A 148 14.04 -10.55 11.55
N LYS A 149 14.17 -11.83 11.93
CA LYS A 149 15.46 -12.53 12.15
C LYS A 149 16.33 -12.69 10.89
N PHE A 150 15.73 -12.60 9.70
CA PHE A 150 16.44 -12.68 8.42
C PHE A 150 16.80 -11.28 7.87
N LEU A 151 16.28 -10.21 8.49
CA LEU A 151 16.57 -8.84 8.08
C LEU A 151 17.91 -8.37 8.63
N LYS A 152 18.51 -7.39 7.94
CA LYS A 152 19.77 -6.80 8.38
C LYS A 152 19.57 -6.14 9.74
N GLN A 153 20.47 -6.43 10.69
CA GLN A 153 20.39 -5.95 12.08
C GLN A 153 19.11 -6.37 12.84
N THR A 154 18.38 -7.38 12.36
CA THR A 154 17.11 -7.82 12.98
C THR A 154 16.10 -6.67 13.12
N LYS A 155 16.13 -5.74 12.17
CA LYS A 155 15.33 -4.52 12.18
C LYS A 155 14.41 -4.49 10.96
N ILE A 156 13.16 -4.10 11.19
CA ILE A 156 12.23 -3.73 10.11
C ILE A 156 12.47 -2.25 9.86
N ASP A 157 12.91 -1.90 8.65
CA ASP A 157 13.19 -0.51 8.28
C ASP A 157 12.06 0.08 7.40
N ASN A 158 12.29 1.27 6.86
CA ASN A 158 11.29 2.04 6.10
C ASN A 158 10.99 1.41 4.74
N ILE A 159 10.24 0.31 4.71
CA ILE A 159 9.88 -0.37 3.47
C ILE A 159 8.93 0.51 2.65
N GLU A 160 9.38 0.91 1.45
CA GLU A 160 8.69 1.91 0.61
C GLU A 160 8.73 1.60 -0.88
N GLY A 161 9.13 0.38 -1.26
CA GLY A 161 9.10 0.00 -2.66
C GLY A 161 8.89 -1.49 -2.86
N ILE A 162 8.12 -1.83 -3.88
CA ILE A 162 7.88 -3.20 -4.33
C ILE A 162 7.86 -3.30 -5.84
N THR A 163 8.60 -4.26 -6.38
CA THR A 163 8.65 -4.48 -7.82
C THR A 163 8.91 -5.93 -8.17
N PHE A 164 8.68 -6.28 -9.43
CA PHE A 164 9.13 -7.56 -9.96
C PHE A 164 10.64 -7.56 -10.15
N GLY A 165 11.27 -8.64 -9.68
CA GLY A 165 12.61 -9.02 -10.10
C GLY A 165 12.59 -9.94 -11.33
N LYS A 166 13.72 -10.60 -11.60
CA LYS A 166 13.83 -11.57 -12.68
C LYS A 166 13.12 -12.87 -12.30
N ASN A 167 12.39 -13.47 -13.23
CA ASN A 167 11.81 -14.80 -13.03
C ASN A 167 12.88 -15.83 -12.66
N GLN A 168 12.53 -16.72 -11.74
CA GLN A 168 13.35 -17.85 -11.34
C GLN A 168 13.40 -18.91 -12.45
N PRO A 169 14.42 -19.79 -12.46
CA PRO A 169 14.50 -20.89 -13.41
C PRO A 169 13.31 -21.86 -13.37
N ASN A 170 12.61 -21.95 -12.23
CA ASN A 170 11.39 -22.75 -12.07
C ASN A 170 10.13 -22.09 -12.67
N GLY A 171 10.25 -20.87 -13.22
CA GLY A 171 9.15 -20.10 -13.81
C GLY A 171 8.44 -19.15 -12.84
N ASN A 172 8.66 -19.27 -11.54
CA ASN A 172 8.07 -18.39 -10.56
C ASN A 172 8.64 -16.97 -10.67
N ARG A 173 7.80 -15.99 -10.39
CA ARG A 173 8.23 -14.58 -10.35
C ARG A 173 8.91 -14.30 -9.03
N THR A 174 9.86 -13.36 -9.05
CA THR A 174 10.43 -12.83 -7.81
C THR A 174 9.87 -11.45 -7.54
N ILE A 175 9.75 -11.12 -6.26
CA ILE A 175 9.44 -9.76 -5.80
C ILE A 175 10.66 -9.21 -5.10
N ILE A 176 10.99 -7.97 -5.39
CA ILE A 176 12.00 -7.20 -4.68
C ILE A 176 11.25 -6.14 -3.87
N VAL A 177 11.54 -6.11 -2.58
CA VAL A 177 11.10 -5.07 -1.66
C VAL A 177 12.30 -4.27 -1.19
N ILE A 178 12.17 -2.96 -1.05
CA ILE A 178 13.27 -2.07 -0.65
C ILE A 178 12.92 -1.25 0.59
N SER A 179 13.91 -1.01 1.46
CA SER A 179 13.81 0.04 2.47
C SER A 179 14.55 1.30 2.04
N ASP A 180 13.94 2.44 2.32
CA ASP A 180 14.58 3.76 2.30
C ASP A 180 15.30 4.02 3.64
N ASP A 181 16.46 4.67 3.58
CA ASP A 181 17.19 5.12 4.77
C ASP A 181 16.87 6.56 5.18
N ASN A 182 15.88 7.19 4.52
CA ASN A 182 15.46 8.59 4.68
C ASN A 182 16.64 9.59 4.66
N PHE A 183 17.78 9.21 4.04
CA PHE A 183 19.03 9.97 4.11
C PHE A 183 19.46 10.35 5.55
N GLN A 184 19.10 9.54 6.55
CA GLN A 184 19.32 9.85 7.96
C GLN A 184 20.82 9.87 8.29
N GLN A 185 21.37 11.05 8.59
CA GLN A 185 22.79 11.21 8.92
C GLN A 185 23.16 10.67 10.32
N PHE A 186 22.20 10.61 11.25
CA PHE A 186 22.47 10.46 12.68
C PHE A 186 21.91 9.18 13.33
N GLY A 187 21.72 8.10 12.56
CA GLY A 187 21.34 6.79 13.09
C GLY A 187 21.27 5.70 12.01
N PRO A 188 21.21 4.41 12.38
CA PRO A 188 21.13 3.32 11.41
C PRO A 188 19.69 3.19 10.88
N GLN A 189 19.34 3.98 9.87
CA GLN A 189 18.37 3.52 8.87
C GLN A 189 19.14 2.87 7.72
N LEU A 190 18.59 1.79 7.19
CA LEU A 190 19.29 0.93 6.25
C LEU A 190 18.66 1.03 4.87
N ASN A 191 19.49 1.13 3.85
CA ASN A 191 19.12 0.73 2.51
C ASN A 191 19.25 -0.80 2.41
N GLN A 192 18.12 -1.51 2.24
CA GLN A 192 18.06 -2.97 2.14
C GLN A 192 17.22 -3.38 0.93
N PHE A 193 17.69 -4.40 0.20
CA PHE A 193 16.91 -5.10 -0.81
C PHE A 193 16.55 -6.49 -0.27
N ILE A 194 15.26 -6.83 -0.33
CA ILE A 194 14.73 -8.10 0.17
C ILE A 194 14.08 -8.80 -1.02
N LEU A 195 14.57 -9.99 -1.35
CA LEU A 195 14.07 -10.80 -2.46
C LEU A 195 13.16 -11.90 -1.93
N PHE A 196 11.95 -11.96 -2.48
CA PHE A 196 11.00 -13.04 -2.24
C PHE A 196 10.72 -13.80 -3.55
N GLU A 197 10.41 -15.07 -3.41
CA GLU A 197 9.76 -15.83 -4.48
C GLU A 197 8.23 -15.71 -4.33
N LEU A 198 7.53 -15.34 -5.40
CA LEU A 198 6.08 -15.26 -5.41
C LEU A 198 5.49 -16.62 -5.78
N ILE A 199 4.75 -17.21 -4.84
CA ILE A 199 4.02 -18.46 -5.05
C ILE A 199 2.55 -18.13 -5.25
N GLU A 200 2.09 -18.20 -6.49
CA GLU A 200 0.69 -17.98 -6.87
C GLU A 200 -0.11 -19.26 -6.64
N LYS A 201 -1.27 -19.15 -5.98
CA LYS A 201 -2.19 -20.28 -5.75
C LYS A 201 -3.26 -20.37 -6.83
#